data_AF-A0A2A2K3U2-F1
#
_entry.id   AF-A0A2A2K3U2-F1
#
_cell.length_a   1.000
_cell.length_b   1.000
_cell.length_c   1.000
_cell.angle_alpha   90.00
_cell.angle_beta   90.00
_cell.angle_gamma   90.00
#
_symmetry.space_group_name_H-M   'P 1'
#
loop_
_entity.id
_entity.type
_entity.pdbx_description
1 polymer ?
#
loop_
_entity_poly.entity_id
_entity_poly.type
_entity_poly.pdbx_seq_one_letter_code
_entity_poly.pdbx_strand_id
1 'polypeptide(L)'
;MPTLLQVSTIAQTIQLSLAPVFMLAAIGQILNVLAGRLARVIDRARVLEERVIAESGRDQQRDIWELKLLDERMSIINAALFLAVLSAVMACIVIAMLFVANIARLHIGTGIAFCFIVAVTLLTCCLAAFIPAVERRALQIVVALACLVPLSVGGWSVARGPGFLGHPPVIPTDLDSHFRYISGIFFAVGIAFATCIPGIERKGPRFRLLGALVVAGGLSRIVSLLAVGAPSAGHVFGFAMELGAVPLLMLWQWRLEKRFRA
;
A
#
# COMPACT_ATOMS: atom_id res chain seq x y z
N MET A 1 36.44 45.35 -0.07
CA MET A 1 35.98 44.28 0.84
C MET A 1 34.47 44.21 1.13
N PRO A 2 33.62 45.26 0.98
CA PRO A 2 32.18 45.12 1.26
C PRO A 2 31.39 44.31 0.20
N THR A 3 31.86 44.27 -1.05
CA THR A 3 31.22 43.51 -2.14
C THR A 3 31.30 41.99 -1.94
N LEU A 4 32.44 41.48 -1.43
CA LEU A 4 32.62 40.05 -1.16
C LEU A 4 31.68 39.53 -0.05
N LEU A 5 31.43 40.36 0.96
CA LEU A 5 30.48 40.04 2.03
C LEU A 5 29.04 39.98 1.49
N GLN A 6 28.62 40.97 0.68
CA GLN A 6 27.28 40.96 0.07
C GLN A 6 27.06 39.77 -0.87
N VAL A 7 28.05 39.41 -1.68
CA VAL A 7 27.98 38.22 -2.56
C VAL A 7 27.82 36.94 -1.73
N SER A 8 28.57 36.82 -0.62
CA SER A 8 28.46 35.65 0.27
C SER A 8 27.09 35.53 0.95
N THR A 9 26.48 36.65 1.35
CA THR A 9 25.16 36.68 2.01
C THR A 9 24.04 36.31 1.04
N ILE A 10 24.07 36.83 -0.19
CA ILE A 10 23.10 36.45 -1.22
C ILE A 10 23.24 34.97 -1.59
N ALA A 11 24.47 34.48 -1.72
CA ALA A 11 24.74 33.06 -2.01
C ALA A 11 24.17 32.13 -0.92
N GLN A 12 24.31 32.49 0.36
CA GLN A 12 23.72 31.74 1.47
C GLN A 12 22.19 31.71 1.41
N THR A 13 21.52 32.82 1.09
CA THR A 13 20.05 32.85 0.94
C THR A 13 19.57 31.99 -0.22
N ILE A 14 20.29 32.01 -1.35
CA ILE A 14 20.02 31.12 -2.48
C ILE A 14 20.13 29.66 -2.02
N GLN A 15 21.19 29.31 -1.30
CA GLN A 15 21.40 27.95 -0.78
C GLN A 15 20.29 27.51 0.18
N LEU A 16 19.86 28.38 1.09
CA LEU A 16 18.74 28.11 2.01
C LEU A 16 17.40 27.95 1.26
N SER A 17 17.24 28.62 0.12
CA SER A 17 16.05 28.53 -0.72
C SER A 17 16.02 27.28 -1.61
N LEU A 18 17.11 26.52 -1.71
CA LEU A 18 17.15 25.31 -2.56
C LEU A 18 16.13 24.25 -2.10
N ALA A 19 15.97 24.03 -0.80
CA ALA A 19 15.06 23.02 -0.27
C ALA A 19 13.59 23.24 -0.73
N PRO A 20 12.96 24.43 -0.53
CA PRO A 20 11.62 24.68 -1.04
C PRO A 20 11.54 24.73 -2.58
N VAL A 21 12.61 25.12 -3.29
CA VAL A 21 12.66 25.07 -4.76
C VAL A 21 12.64 23.63 -5.28
N PHE A 22 13.42 22.73 -4.68
CA PHE A 22 13.37 21.29 -5.02
C PHE A 22 11.99 20.69 -4.74
N MET A 23 11.35 21.11 -3.64
CA MET A 23 9.99 20.72 -3.32
C MET A 23 8.99 21.22 -4.37
N LEU A 24 9.12 22.45 -4.87
CA LEU A 24 8.28 22.96 -5.97
C LEU A 24 8.42 22.14 -7.25
N ALA A 25 9.65 21.75 -7.62
CA ALA A 25 9.89 20.87 -8.76
C ALA A 25 9.19 19.50 -8.56
N ALA A 26 9.30 18.91 -7.38
CA ALA A 26 8.62 17.66 -7.04
C ALA A 26 7.08 17.80 -7.09
N ILE A 27 6.53 18.91 -6.57
CA ILE A 27 5.10 19.21 -6.65
C ILE A 27 4.66 19.36 -8.11
N GLY A 28 5.45 20.02 -8.96
CA GLY A 28 5.16 20.14 -10.39
C GLY A 28 5.02 18.78 -11.10
N GLN A 29 5.89 17.83 -10.76
CA GLN A 29 5.79 16.45 -11.29
C GLN A 29 4.52 15.75 -10.79
N ILE A 30 4.19 15.90 -9.50
CA ILE A 30 2.96 15.35 -8.93
C ILE A 30 1.74 15.95 -9.62
N LEU A 31 1.69 17.27 -9.81
CA LEU A 31 0.60 17.97 -10.50
C LEU A 31 0.41 17.46 -11.93
N ASN A 32 1.50 17.21 -12.67
CA ASN A 32 1.41 16.64 -14.02
C ASN A 32 0.78 15.23 -14.00
N VAL A 33 1.17 14.39 -13.05
CA VAL A 33 0.57 13.05 -12.86
C VAL A 33 -0.91 13.15 -12.46
N LEU A 34 -1.27 14.06 -11.56
CA LEU A 34 -2.65 14.28 -11.13
C LEU A 34 -3.53 14.80 -12.26
N ALA A 35 -3.08 15.82 -12.98
CA ALA A 35 -3.78 16.37 -14.14
C ALA A 35 -3.98 15.31 -15.22
N GLY A 36 -2.94 14.52 -15.53
CA GLY A 36 -3.05 13.42 -16.49
C GLY A 36 -3.98 12.29 -16.04
N ARG A 37 -4.06 12.00 -14.73
CA ARG A 37 -5.04 11.04 -14.17
C ARG A 37 -6.46 11.59 -14.25
N LEU A 38 -6.65 12.87 -13.91
CA LEU A 38 -7.93 13.55 -13.95
C LEU A 38 -8.50 13.60 -15.37
N ALA A 39 -7.68 14.01 -16.35
CA ALA A 39 -8.06 14.05 -17.76
C ALA A 39 -8.59 12.70 -18.24
N ARG A 40 -7.86 11.60 -17.96
CA ARG A 40 -8.31 10.23 -18.32
C ARG A 40 -9.62 9.82 -17.65
N VAL A 41 -9.89 10.28 -16.42
CA VAL A 41 -11.15 10.00 -15.72
C VAL A 41 -12.29 10.80 -16.35
N ILE A 42 -12.07 12.08 -16.67
CA ILE A 42 -13.03 12.95 -17.36
C ILE A 42 -13.37 12.39 -18.75
N ASP A 43 -12.36 12.03 -19.54
CA ASP A 43 -12.56 11.48 -20.89
C ASP A 43 -13.41 10.22 -20.83
N ARG A 44 -13.14 9.33 -19.86
CA ARG A 44 -13.93 8.11 -19.66
C ARG A 44 -15.36 8.42 -19.18
N ALA A 45 -15.54 9.39 -18.29
CA ALA A 45 -16.85 9.80 -17.82
C ALA A 45 -17.70 10.34 -18.96
N ARG A 46 -17.12 11.17 -19.84
CA ARG A 46 -17.79 11.72 -21.02
C ARG A 46 -18.29 10.65 -21.97
N VAL A 47 -17.46 9.66 -22.30
CA VAL A 47 -17.87 8.54 -23.18
C VAL A 47 -18.96 7.68 -22.53
N LEU A 48 -18.97 7.56 -21.21
CA LEU A 48 -19.99 6.80 -20.48
C LEU A 48 -21.32 7.56 -20.40
N GLU A 49 -21.27 8.88 -20.22
CA GLU A 49 -22.43 9.77 -20.26
C GLU A 49 -23.13 9.73 -21.63
N GLU A 50 -22.36 9.72 -22.72
CA GLU A 50 -22.88 9.55 -24.08
C GLU A 50 -23.62 8.21 -24.26
N ARG A 51 -23.13 7.11 -23.67
CA ARG A 51 -23.81 5.80 -23.69
C ARG A 51 -25.11 5.78 -22.89
N VAL A 52 -25.13 6.40 -21.71
CA VAL A 52 -26.33 6.47 -20.85
C VAL A 52 -27.47 7.23 -21.51
N ILE A 53 -27.13 8.24 -22.34
CA ILE A 53 -28.11 9.00 -23.12
C ILE A 53 -28.63 8.18 -24.31
N ALA A 54 -27.77 7.34 -24.92
CA ALA A 54 -28.11 6.56 -26.10
C ALA A 54 -28.92 5.28 -25.81
N GLU A 55 -28.71 4.63 -24.66
CA GLU A 55 -29.35 3.35 -24.31
C GLU A 55 -30.41 3.51 -23.21
N SER A 56 -31.62 2.99 -23.46
CA SER A 56 -32.69 2.90 -22.45
C SER A 56 -32.93 1.42 -22.08
N GLY A 57 -32.55 1.02 -20.85
CA GLY A 57 -32.66 -0.38 -20.42
C GLY A 57 -31.84 -0.77 -19.18
N ARG A 58 -31.64 -2.08 -18.96
CA ARG A 58 -30.89 -2.62 -17.80
C ARG A 58 -29.41 -2.23 -17.77
N ASP A 59 -28.81 -1.92 -18.92
CA ASP A 59 -27.42 -1.45 -19.00
C ASP A 59 -27.28 0.02 -18.56
N GLN A 60 -28.32 0.84 -18.72
CA GLN A 60 -28.35 2.22 -18.23
C GLN A 60 -28.12 2.32 -16.72
N GLN A 61 -28.73 1.41 -15.93
CA GLN A 61 -28.56 1.39 -14.47
C GLN A 61 -27.11 1.04 -14.06
N ARG A 62 -26.41 0.22 -14.84
CA ARG A 62 -25.01 -0.16 -14.59
C ARG A 62 -24.09 1.00 -14.92
N ASP A 63 -24.35 1.70 -16.03
CA ASP A 63 -23.56 2.84 -16.46
C ASP A 63 -23.73 4.05 -15.53
N ILE A 64 -24.94 4.29 -15.01
CA ILE A 64 -25.18 5.30 -13.96
C ILE A 64 -24.39 4.97 -12.69
N TRP A 65 -24.28 3.69 -12.32
CA TRP A 65 -23.48 3.27 -11.17
C TRP A 65 -21.97 3.47 -11.42
N GLU A 66 -21.49 3.16 -12.62
CA GLU A 66 -20.08 3.38 -12.99
C GLU A 66 -19.74 4.88 -13.06
N LEU A 67 -20.66 5.74 -13.52
CA LEU A 67 -20.52 7.20 -13.47
C LEU A 67 -20.33 7.73 -12.04
N LYS A 68 -21.15 7.25 -11.08
CA LYS A 68 -21.00 7.64 -9.66
C LYS A 68 -19.63 7.24 -9.10
N LEU A 69 -19.13 6.06 -9.47
CA LEU A 69 -17.81 5.59 -9.05
C LEU A 69 -16.67 6.42 -9.67
N LEU A 70 -16.85 6.92 -10.90
CA LEU A 70 -15.89 7.81 -11.54
C LEU A 70 -15.90 9.21 -10.89
N ASP A 71 -17.07 9.73 -10.53
CA ASP A 71 -17.23 11.02 -9.85
C ASP A 71 -16.55 11.05 -8.47
N GLU A 72 -16.72 9.99 -7.67
CA GLU A 72 -16.05 9.88 -6.38
C GLU A 72 -14.50 9.88 -6.51
N ARG A 73 -13.97 9.18 -7.53
CA ARG A 73 -12.53 9.21 -7.84
C ARG A 73 -12.06 10.58 -8.29
N MET A 74 -12.90 11.27 -9.06
CA MET A 74 -12.62 12.61 -9.56
C MET A 74 -12.51 13.59 -8.40
N SER A 75 -13.41 13.51 -7.42
CA SER A 75 -13.36 14.31 -6.19
C SER A 75 -12.07 14.10 -5.39
N ILE A 76 -11.61 12.85 -5.21
CA ILE A 76 -10.35 12.56 -4.50
C ILE A 76 -9.15 13.16 -5.25
N ILE A 77 -9.10 13.02 -6.58
CA ILE A 77 -8.01 13.57 -7.39
C ILE A 77 -8.03 15.10 -7.33
N ASN A 78 -9.21 15.72 -7.42
CA ASN A 78 -9.37 17.16 -7.38
C ASN A 78 -9.00 17.75 -6.00
N ALA A 79 -9.40 17.09 -4.91
CA ALA A 79 -9.00 17.47 -3.55
C ALA A 79 -7.48 17.37 -3.36
N ALA A 80 -6.85 16.30 -3.84
CA ALA A 80 -5.38 16.17 -3.80
C ALA A 80 -4.68 17.25 -4.63
N LEU A 81 -5.21 17.59 -5.81
CA LEU A 81 -4.69 18.67 -6.66
C LEU A 81 -4.76 20.02 -5.93
N PHE A 82 -5.87 20.32 -5.26
CA PHE A 82 -6.00 21.52 -4.43
C PHE A 82 -4.96 21.58 -3.30
N LEU A 83 -4.76 20.49 -2.56
CA LEU A 83 -3.73 20.42 -1.50
C LEU A 83 -2.31 20.61 -2.05
N ALA A 84 -2.00 20.01 -3.21
CA ALA A 84 -0.70 20.15 -3.86
C ALA A 84 -0.44 21.60 -4.32
N VAL A 85 -1.42 22.25 -4.93
CA VAL A 85 -1.33 23.67 -5.32
C VAL A 85 -1.16 24.55 -4.09
N LEU A 86 -1.95 24.32 -3.02
CA LEU A 86 -1.83 25.08 -1.78
C LEU A 86 -0.44 24.92 -1.15
N SER A 87 0.12 23.71 -1.15
CA SER A 87 1.50 23.45 -0.73
C SER A 87 2.53 24.20 -1.58
N ALA A 88 2.34 24.27 -2.90
CA ALA A 88 3.25 25.01 -3.78
C ALA A 88 3.20 26.51 -3.49
N VAL A 89 2.00 27.07 -3.28
CA VAL A 89 1.83 28.48 -2.89
C VAL A 89 2.56 28.75 -1.57
N MET A 90 2.41 27.89 -0.56
CA MET A 90 3.15 28.04 0.71
C MET A 90 4.67 27.99 0.51
N ALA A 91 5.18 27.10 -0.35
CA ALA A 91 6.61 27.04 -0.66
C ALA A 91 7.12 28.31 -1.38
N CYS A 92 6.33 28.87 -2.30
CA CYS A 92 6.64 30.17 -2.92
C CYS A 92 6.69 31.31 -1.90
N ILE A 93 5.76 31.32 -0.94
CA ILE A 93 5.77 32.29 0.16
C ILE A 93 7.03 32.14 1.02
N VAL A 94 7.44 30.90 1.36
CA VAL A 94 8.69 30.64 2.10
C VAL A 94 9.91 31.20 1.38
N ILE A 95 10.01 30.98 0.06
CA ILE A 95 11.10 31.53 -0.75
C ILE A 95 11.08 33.07 -0.69
N ALA A 96 9.93 33.70 -0.90
CA ALA A 96 9.81 35.15 -0.81
C ALA A 96 10.21 35.68 0.57
N MET A 97 9.76 35.04 1.66
CA MET A 97 10.13 35.42 3.02
C MET A 97 11.64 35.28 3.29
N LEU A 98 12.30 34.24 2.77
CA LEU A 98 13.75 34.06 2.93
C LEU A 98 14.53 35.24 2.31
N PHE A 99 14.15 35.67 1.11
CA PHE A 99 14.77 36.83 0.46
C PHE A 99 14.47 38.15 1.18
N VAL A 100 13.22 38.38 1.59
CA VAL A 100 12.84 39.59 2.34
C VAL A 100 13.55 39.66 3.69
N ALA A 101 13.59 38.57 4.45
CA ALA A 101 14.27 38.50 5.74
C ALA A 101 15.77 38.82 5.61
N ASN A 102 16.41 38.35 4.53
CA ASN A 102 17.81 38.63 4.26
C ASN A 102 18.07 40.11 3.90
N ILE A 103 17.26 40.71 3.03
CA ILE A 103 17.44 42.10 2.58
C ILE A 103 17.12 43.10 3.71
N ALA A 104 16.02 42.87 4.43
CA ALA A 104 15.55 43.76 5.49
C ALA A 104 16.20 43.49 6.86
N ARG A 105 17.11 42.51 6.96
CA ARG A 105 17.73 42.02 8.22
C ARG A 105 16.70 41.71 9.32
N LEU A 106 15.55 41.17 8.93
CA LEU A 106 14.46 40.85 9.86
C LEU A 106 14.67 39.44 10.44
N HIS A 107 14.50 39.30 11.76
CA HIS A 107 14.63 38.01 12.46
C HIS A 107 13.32 37.18 12.38
N ILE A 108 12.80 36.95 11.17
CA ILE A 108 11.49 36.26 10.94
C ILE A 108 11.67 34.74 10.80
N GLY A 109 12.73 34.17 11.36
CA GLY A 109 13.06 32.74 11.19
C GLY A 109 11.93 31.79 11.61
N THR A 110 11.19 32.14 12.67
CA THR A 110 10.03 31.37 13.15
C THR A 110 8.86 31.36 12.16
N GLY A 111 8.56 32.49 11.51
CA GLY A 111 7.51 32.58 10.50
C GLY A 111 7.82 31.72 9.26
N ILE A 112 9.08 31.76 8.81
CA ILE A 112 9.56 30.94 7.69
C ILE A 112 9.43 29.45 8.00
N ALA A 113 9.89 29.03 9.19
CA ALA A 113 9.78 27.64 9.63
C ALA A 113 8.32 27.16 9.72
N PHE A 114 7.43 27.99 10.28
CA PHE A 114 6.00 27.66 10.37
C PHE A 114 5.37 27.46 8.99
N CYS A 115 5.57 28.39 8.06
CA CYS A 115 5.05 28.25 6.69
C CYS A 115 5.62 27.03 5.95
N PHE A 116 6.90 26.71 6.18
CA PHE A 116 7.51 25.52 5.58
C PHE A 116 6.91 24.23 6.14
N ILE A 117 6.67 24.13 7.46
CA ILE A 117 6.00 22.98 8.08
C ILE A 117 4.58 22.82 7.53
N VAL A 118 3.83 23.92 7.39
CA VAL A 118 2.49 23.89 6.78
C VAL A 118 2.56 23.37 5.34
N ALA A 119 3.51 23.86 4.53
CA ALA A 119 3.71 23.37 3.16
C ALA A 119 3.96 21.86 3.13
N VAL A 120 4.89 21.36 3.93
CA VAL A 120 5.24 19.92 3.99
C VAL A 120 4.06 19.09 4.48
N THR A 121 3.29 19.59 5.45
CA THR A 121 2.11 18.90 5.98
C THR A 121 1.01 18.80 4.93
N LEU A 122 0.75 19.87 4.17
CA LEU A 122 -0.20 19.86 3.06
C LEU A 122 0.21 18.87 1.97
N LEU A 123 1.49 18.84 1.60
CA LEU A 123 2.03 17.86 0.64
C LEU A 123 1.87 16.42 1.17
N THR A 124 2.11 16.21 2.45
CA THR A 124 1.92 14.91 3.10
C THR A 124 0.45 14.47 3.07
N CYS A 125 -0.48 15.39 3.37
CA CYS A 125 -1.93 15.13 3.27
C CYS A 125 -2.36 14.84 1.82
N CYS A 126 -1.80 15.54 0.83
CA CYS A 126 -2.02 15.25 -0.59
C CYS A 126 -1.62 13.81 -0.95
N LEU A 127 -0.44 13.36 -0.50
CA LEU A 127 0.03 11.99 -0.70
C LEU A 127 -0.84 10.97 0.06
N ALA A 128 -1.26 11.31 1.28
CA ALA A 128 -2.10 10.46 2.11
C ALA A 128 -3.49 10.22 1.49
N ALA A 129 -4.04 11.17 0.73
CA ALA A 129 -5.29 11.00 -0.01
C ALA A 129 -5.25 9.83 -1.01
N PHE A 130 -4.06 9.40 -1.43
CA PHE A 130 -3.88 8.22 -2.30
C PHE A 130 -3.81 6.88 -1.56
N ILE A 131 -3.67 6.88 -0.23
CA ILE A 131 -3.55 5.63 0.56
C ILE A 131 -4.75 4.70 0.33
N PRO A 132 -6.03 5.16 0.39
CA PRO A 132 -7.18 4.26 0.15
C PRO A 132 -7.17 3.65 -1.25
N ALA A 133 -6.70 4.39 -2.26
CA ALA A 133 -6.60 3.90 -3.64
C ALA A 133 -5.55 2.80 -3.80
N VAL A 134 -4.50 2.82 -2.97
CA VAL A 134 -3.40 1.84 -3.01
C VAL A 134 -3.62 0.68 -2.02
N GLU A 135 -4.37 0.89 -0.95
CA GLU A 135 -4.60 -0.08 0.14
C GLU A 135 -5.03 -1.46 -0.36
N ARG A 136 -6.00 -1.49 -1.28
CA ARG A 136 -6.46 -2.74 -1.92
C ARG A 136 -5.33 -3.47 -2.64
N ARG A 137 -4.54 -2.73 -3.45
CA ARG A 137 -3.42 -3.31 -4.20
C ARG A 137 -2.29 -3.76 -3.27
N ALA A 138 -2.03 -3.01 -2.20
CA ALA A 138 -1.05 -3.38 -1.20
C ALA A 138 -1.43 -4.72 -0.53
N LEU A 139 -2.68 -4.86 -0.08
CA LEU A 139 -3.16 -6.13 0.48
C LEU A 139 -3.05 -7.28 -0.53
N GLN A 140 -3.41 -7.05 -1.81
CA GLN A 140 -3.26 -8.05 -2.87
C GLN A 140 -1.81 -8.49 -3.06
N ILE A 141 -0.86 -7.55 -3.10
CA ILE A 141 0.57 -7.84 -3.25
C ILE A 141 1.08 -8.62 -2.03
N VAL A 142 0.77 -8.16 -0.82
CA VAL A 142 1.23 -8.81 0.41
C VAL A 142 0.70 -10.23 0.52
N VAL A 143 -0.59 -10.44 0.20
CA VAL A 143 -1.18 -11.79 0.16
C VAL A 143 -0.55 -12.64 -0.94
N ALA A 144 -0.30 -12.08 -2.14
CA ALA A 144 0.38 -12.79 -3.22
C ALA A 144 1.78 -13.27 -2.81
N LEU A 145 2.55 -12.41 -2.13
CA LEU A 145 3.86 -12.75 -1.59
C LEU A 145 3.75 -13.82 -0.49
N ALA A 146 2.79 -13.69 0.43
CA ALA A 146 2.55 -14.68 1.46
C ALA A 146 2.18 -16.06 0.87
N CYS A 147 1.41 -16.10 -0.22
CA CYS A 147 1.05 -17.33 -0.92
C CYS A 147 2.25 -18.04 -1.57
N LEU A 148 3.37 -17.35 -1.83
CA LEU A 148 4.56 -18.01 -2.37
C LEU A 148 5.07 -19.10 -1.44
N VAL A 149 4.94 -18.93 -0.13
CA VAL A 149 5.41 -19.91 0.86
C VAL A 149 4.64 -21.23 0.76
N PRO A 150 3.29 -21.30 0.89
CA PRO A 150 2.56 -22.56 0.75
C PRO A 150 2.65 -23.16 -0.65
N LEU A 151 2.72 -22.34 -1.70
CA LEU A 151 2.85 -22.84 -3.07
C LEU A 151 4.21 -23.49 -3.32
N SER A 152 5.30 -22.84 -2.89
CA SER A 152 6.66 -23.37 -3.07
C SER A 152 6.96 -24.52 -2.09
N VAL A 153 6.78 -24.30 -0.79
CA VAL A 153 7.11 -25.29 0.26
C VAL A 153 6.18 -26.49 0.16
N GLY A 154 4.87 -26.27 -0.01
CA GLY A 154 3.90 -27.35 -0.17
C GLY A 154 4.18 -28.16 -1.44
N GLY A 155 4.35 -27.51 -2.59
CA GLY A 155 4.64 -28.19 -3.86
C GLY A 155 5.96 -28.97 -3.84
N TRP A 156 7.03 -28.37 -3.29
CA TRP A 156 8.31 -29.04 -3.14
C TRP A 156 8.23 -30.25 -2.21
N SER A 157 7.53 -30.12 -1.08
CA SER A 157 7.36 -31.18 -0.08
C SER A 157 6.50 -32.32 -0.59
N VAL A 158 5.48 -32.04 -1.40
CA VAL A 158 4.67 -33.07 -2.09
C VAL A 158 5.52 -33.85 -3.10
N ALA A 159 6.39 -33.17 -3.86
CA ALA A 159 7.21 -33.81 -4.87
C ALA A 159 8.36 -34.64 -4.26
N ARG A 160 9.12 -34.06 -3.33
CA ARG A 160 10.37 -34.61 -2.81
C ARG A 160 10.28 -35.25 -1.42
N GLY A 161 9.16 -35.12 -0.72
CA GLY A 161 9.00 -35.63 0.64
C GLY A 161 9.78 -34.82 1.69
N PRO A 162 9.91 -35.34 2.92
CA PRO A 162 10.52 -34.65 4.06
C PRO A 162 12.05 -34.72 4.10
N GLY A 163 12.72 -35.24 3.07
CA GLY A 163 14.18 -35.50 3.10
C GLY A 163 15.08 -34.27 3.31
N PHE A 164 14.55 -33.05 3.13
CA PHE A 164 15.25 -31.80 3.46
C PHE A 164 15.21 -31.45 4.96
N LEU A 165 14.42 -32.15 5.76
CA LEU A 165 14.23 -31.92 7.18
C LEU A 165 15.19 -32.81 8.00
N GLY A 166 16.35 -32.25 8.35
CA GLY A 166 17.23 -32.84 9.36
C GLY A 166 17.97 -34.12 8.98
N HIS A 167 17.87 -34.57 7.72
CA HIS A 167 18.58 -35.73 7.17
C HIS A 167 18.55 -37.00 8.06
N PRO A 168 17.37 -37.49 8.47
CA PRO A 168 17.28 -38.73 9.22
C PRO A 168 17.79 -39.91 8.38
N PRO A 169 18.46 -40.90 8.99
CA PRO A 169 19.05 -42.03 8.27
C PRO A 169 17.99 -42.95 7.64
N VAL A 170 16.77 -43.00 8.19
CA VAL A 170 15.62 -43.70 7.64
C VAL A 170 14.35 -42.90 7.95
N ILE A 171 13.50 -42.67 6.94
CA ILE A 171 12.19 -42.04 7.10
C ILE A 171 11.14 -43.15 7.02
N PRO A 172 10.37 -43.42 8.10
CA PRO A 172 9.27 -44.38 8.06
C PRO A 172 8.27 -44.06 6.94
N THR A 173 7.78 -45.08 6.24
CA THR A 173 6.85 -44.94 5.11
C THR A 173 5.57 -44.22 5.48
N ASP A 174 5.04 -44.49 6.67
CA ASP A 174 3.80 -43.85 7.16
C ASP A 174 4.00 -42.37 7.45
N LEU A 175 5.19 -41.98 7.94
CA LEU A 175 5.54 -40.58 8.16
C LEU A 175 5.76 -39.83 6.84
N ASP A 176 6.39 -40.44 5.84
CA ASP A 176 6.52 -39.84 4.50
C ASP A 176 5.14 -39.61 3.87
N SER A 177 4.28 -40.64 3.90
CA SER A 177 2.91 -40.57 3.37
C SER A 177 2.09 -39.45 4.05
N HIS A 178 2.11 -39.41 5.38
CA HIS A 178 1.39 -38.39 6.16
C HIS A 178 1.95 -36.97 5.92
N PHE A 179 3.27 -36.83 5.83
CA PHE A 179 3.92 -35.56 5.51
C PHE A 179 3.53 -35.03 4.13
N ARG A 180 3.51 -35.89 3.11
CA ARG A 180 3.07 -35.53 1.76
C ARG A 180 1.60 -35.14 1.73
N TYR A 181 0.75 -35.83 2.48
CA TYR A 181 -0.67 -35.50 2.62
C TYR A 181 -0.88 -34.09 3.20
N ILE A 182 -0.24 -33.77 4.33
CA ILE A 182 -0.31 -32.44 4.95
C ILE A 182 0.26 -31.37 4.02
N SER A 183 1.38 -31.67 3.35
CA SER A 183 1.99 -30.76 2.37
C SER A 183 1.07 -30.48 1.19
N GLY A 184 0.31 -31.48 0.74
CA GLY A 184 -0.70 -31.33 -0.31
C GLY A 184 -1.86 -30.43 0.11
N ILE A 185 -2.33 -30.56 1.35
CA ILE A 185 -3.34 -29.64 1.91
C ILE A 185 -2.78 -28.23 2.01
N PHE A 186 -1.55 -28.06 2.49
CA PHE A 186 -0.90 -26.76 2.60
C PHE A 186 -0.75 -26.08 1.22
N PHE A 187 -0.35 -26.83 0.21
CA PHE A 187 -0.30 -26.38 -1.18
C PHE A 187 -1.68 -25.96 -1.69
N ALA A 188 -2.71 -26.78 -1.47
CA ALA A 188 -4.09 -26.50 -1.88
C ALA A 188 -4.66 -25.25 -1.20
N VAL A 189 -4.37 -25.04 0.09
CA VAL A 189 -4.72 -23.80 0.81
C VAL A 189 -4.03 -22.59 0.19
N GLY A 190 -2.76 -22.72 -0.22
CA GLY A 190 -2.04 -21.68 -0.97
C GLY A 190 -2.75 -21.30 -2.28
N ILE A 191 -3.22 -22.28 -3.05
CA ILE A 191 -4.02 -22.04 -4.25
C ILE A 191 -5.34 -21.35 -3.89
N ALA A 192 -6.05 -21.83 -2.87
CA ALA A 192 -7.32 -21.25 -2.44
C ALA A 192 -7.17 -19.77 -2.05
N PHE A 193 -6.12 -19.41 -1.33
CA PHE A 193 -5.79 -18.01 -1.05
C PHE A 193 -5.46 -17.22 -2.32
N ALA A 194 -4.72 -17.81 -3.27
CA ALA A 194 -4.43 -17.15 -4.54
C ALA A 194 -5.71 -16.79 -5.31
N THR A 195 -6.74 -17.65 -5.28
CA THR A 195 -8.05 -17.33 -5.88
C THR A 195 -8.78 -16.18 -5.19
N CYS A 196 -8.42 -15.83 -3.95
CA CYS A 196 -9.00 -14.71 -3.22
C CYS A 196 -8.35 -13.36 -3.57
N ILE A 197 -7.15 -13.36 -4.16
CA ILE A 197 -6.41 -12.13 -4.50
C ILE A 197 -7.22 -11.21 -5.43
N PRO A 198 -7.83 -11.70 -6.54
CA PRO A 198 -8.71 -10.87 -7.35
C PRO A 198 -10.00 -10.59 -6.58
N GLY A 199 -10.28 -9.33 -6.29
CA GLY A 199 -11.49 -8.93 -5.57
C GLY A 199 -11.51 -9.30 -4.08
N ILE A 200 -10.36 -9.24 -3.41
CA ILE A 200 -10.18 -9.62 -1.99
C ILE A 200 -11.14 -8.89 -1.04
N GLU A 201 -11.58 -7.68 -1.40
CA GLU A 201 -12.55 -6.88 -0.65
C GLU A 201 -13.95 -7.52 -0.59
N ARG A 202 -14.31 -8.34 -1.60
CA ARG A 202 -15.63 -9.01 -1.67
C ARG A 202 -15.62 -10.43 -1.10
N LYS A 203 -14.43 -10.99 -0.88
CA LYS A 203 -14.22 -12.41 -0.51
C LYS A 203 -13.92 -12.61 0.98
N GLY A 204 -14.33 -11.68 1.83
CA GLY A 204 -14.02 -11.67 3.26
C GLY A 204 -14.30 -12.97 4.01
N PRO A 205 -15.51 -13.56 3.92
CA PRO A 205 -15.80 -14.83 4.59
C PRO A 205 -14.86 -15.97 4.19
N ARG A 206 -14.57 -16.11 2.88
CA ARG A 206 -13.65 -17.14 2.37
C ARG A 206 -12.22 -16.91 2.83
N PHE A 207 -11.75 -15.66 2.74
CA PHE A 207 -10.40 -15.29 3.17
C PHE A 207 -10.18 -15.56 4.68
N ARG A 208 -11.18 -15.22 5.50
CA ARG A 208 -11.13 -15.48 6.95
C ARG A 208 -11.23 -16.95 7.30
N LEU A 209 -12.03 -17.74 6.56
CA LEU A 209 -12.09 -19.18 6.74
C LEU A 209 -10.73 -19.83 6.46
N LEU A 210 -10.10 -19.50 5.32
CA LEU A 210 -8.77 -20.01 4.98
C LEU A 210 -7.73 -19.58 6.02
N GLY A 211 -7.79 -18.33 6.48
CA GLY A 211 -6.92 -17.83 7.55
C GLY A 211 -7.12 -18.57 8.87
N ALA A 212 -8.37 -18.85 9.26
CA ALA A 212 -8.68 -19.61 10.46
C ALA A 212 -8.15 -21.05 10.41
N LEU A 213 -8.19 -21.71 9.24
CA LEU A 213 -7.59 -23.04 9.05
C LEU A 213 -6.07 -23.00 9.27
N VAL A 214 -5.40 -21.97 8.75
CA VAL A 214 -3.94 -21.79 8.92
C VAL A 214 -3.59 -21.48 10.38
N VAL A 215 -4.37 -20.61 11.04
CA VAL A 215 -4.19 -20.31 12.47
C VAL A 215 -4.41 -21.55 13.34
N ALA A 216 -5.44 -22.36 13.06
CA ALA A 216 -5.67 -23.61 13.77
C ALA A 216 -4.50 -24.60 13.62
N GLY A 217 -3.90 -24.68 12.42
CA GLY A 217 -2.66 -25.42 12.19
C GLY A 217 -1.47 -24.85 12.96
N GLY A 218 -1.34 -23.53 13.05
CA GLY A 218 -0.32 -22.88 13.89
C GLY A 218 -0.51 -23.18 15.38
N LEU A 219 -1.75 -23.19 15.87
CA LEU A 219 -2.05 -23.53 17.27
C LEU A 219 -1.68 -24.97 17.60
N SER A 220 -1.88 -25.93 16.69
CA SER A 220 -1.46 -27.31 16.90
C SER A 220 0.07 -27.46 17.01
N ARG A 221 0.84 -26.56 16.37
CA ARG A 221 2.30 -26.51 16.53
C ARG A 221 2.77 -26.07 17.92
N ILE A 222 1.95 -25.35 18.69
CA ILE A 222 2.26 -25.01 20.09
C ILE A 222 2.39 -26.29 20.93
N VAL A 223 1.50 -27.26 20.70
CA VAL A 223 1.56 -28.56 21.39
C VAL A 223 2.87 -29.26 21.08
N SER A 224 3.29 -29.27 19.80
CA SER A 224 4.58 -29.84 19.39
C SER A 224 5.77 -29.11 20.02
N LEU A 225 5.74 -27.77 20.06
CA LEU A 225 6.78 -26.95 20.68
C LEU A 225 6.96 -27.26 22.17
N LEU A 226 5.84 -27.44 22.89
CA LEU A 226 5.85 -27.75 24.32
C LEU A 226 6.28 -29.21 24.60
N ALA A 227 5.91 -30.14 23.73
CA ALA A 227 6.16 -31.57 23.93
C ALA A 227 7.56 -32.02 23.48
N VAL A 228 8.06 -31.47 22.36
CA VAL A 228 9.26 -31.97 21.67
C VAL A 228 10.33 -30.88 21.47
N GLY A 229 9.98 -29.61 21.71
CA GLY A 229 10.91 -28.49 21.64
C GLY A 229 10.88 -27.73 20.30
N ALA A 230 11.84 -26.81 20.13
CA ALA A 230 11.83 -25.87 19.01
C ALA A 230 12.12 -26.56 17.65
N PRO A 231 11.30 -26.31 16.61
CA PRO A 231 11.52 -26.87 15.29
C PRO A 231 12.61 -26.10 14.53
N SER A 232 12.92 -26.54 13.29
CA SER A 232 13.90 -25.86 12.43
C SER A 232 13.52 -24.41 12.14
N ALA A 233 14.51 -23.58 11.79
CA ALA A 233 14.30 -22.15 11.52
C ALA A 233 13.19 -21.86 10.49
N GLY A 234 13.08 -22.67 9.44
CA GLY A 234 12.00 -22.55 8.44
C GLY A 234 10.61 -22.82 9.02
N HIS A 235 10.49 -23.75 9.96
CA HIS A 235 9.23 -24.03 10.66
C HIS A 235 8.90 -22.98 11.72
N VAL A 236 9.90 -22.40 12.38
CA VAL A 236 9.71 -21.25 13.28
C VAL A 236 9.20 -20.04 12.48
N PHE A 237 9.75 -19.80 11.28
CA PHE A 237 9.23 -18.77 10.37
C PHE A 237 7.79 -19.05 9.96
N GLY A 238 7.47 -20.28 9.54
CA GLY A 238 6.10 -20.69 9.20
C GLY A 238 5.14 -20.48 10.38
N PHE A 239 5.55 -20.86 11.59
CA PHE A 239 4.79 -20.67 12.82
C PHE A 239 4.52 -19.18 13.12
N ALA A 240 5.53 -18.31 12.97
CA ALA A 240 5.35 -16.87 13.12
C ALA A 240 4.39 -16.28 12.08
N MET A 241 4.43 -16.77 10.84
CA MET A 241 3.46 -16.35 9.83
C MET A 241 2.03 -16.81 10.17
N GLU A 242 1.86 -18.06 10.60
CA GLU A 242 0.57 -18.67 10.93
C GLU A 242 -0.15 -17.94 12.07
N LEU A 243 0.56 -17.60 13.16
CA LEU A 243 -0.04 -16.97 14.34
C LEU A 243 0.09 -15.43 14.38
N GLY A 244 1.01 -14.85 13.61
CA GLY A 244 1.22 -13.41 13.56
C GLY A 244 0.68 -12.79 12.27
N ALA A 245 1.30 -13.14 11.14
CA ALA A 245 1.00 -12.50 9.86
C ALA A 245 -0.44 -12.76 9.39
N VAL A 246 -0.92 -14.01 9.45
CA VAL A 246 -2.25 -14.38 8.96
C VAL A 246 -3.38 -13.66 9.71
N PRO A 247 -3.43 -13.61 11.06
CA PRO A 247 -4.43 -12.81 11.78
C PRO A 247 -4.39 -11.32 11.44
N LEU A 248 -3.19 -10.74 11.28
CA LEU A 248 -3.04 -9.34 10.88
C LEU A 248 -3.58 -9.09 9.46
N LEU A 249 -3.33 -10.00 8.53
CA LEU A 249 -3.90 -9.94 7.18
C LEU A 249 -5.43 -10.08 7.19
N MET A 250 -5.98 -10.94 8.04
CA MET A 250 -7.43 -11.06 8.22
C MET A 250 -8.05 -9.77 8.77
N LEU A 251 -7.40 -9.13 9.75
CA LEU A 251 -7.84 -7.86 10.32
C LEU A 251 -7.77 -6.73 9.28
N TRP A 252 -6.70 -6.69 8.49
CA TRP A 252 -6.55 -5.71 7.41
C TRP A 252 -7.62 -5.91 6.32
N GLN A 253 -7.84 -7.15 5.89
CA GLN A 253 -8.88 -7.50 4.93
C GLN A 253 -10.27 -7.07 5.44
N TRP A 254 -10.57 -7.28 6.73
CA TRP A 254 -11.84 -6.87 7.34
C TRP A 254 -12.03 -5.35 7.35
N ARG A 255 -10.98 -4.58 7.66
CA ARG A 255 -11.03 -3.10 7.59
C ARG A 255 -11.30 -2.62 6.17
N LEU A 256 -10.64 -3.24 5.18
CA LEU A 256 -10.86 -2.94 3.77
C LEU A 256 -12.30 -3.27 3.34
N GLU A 257 -12.83 -4.44 3.73
CA GLU A 257 -14.20 -4.84 3.44
C GLU A 257 -15.23 -3.85 4.01
N LYS A 258 -15.04 -3.38 5.25
CA LYS A 258 -15.92 -2.38 5.86
C LYS A 258 -15.94 -1.07 5.09
N ARG A 259 -14.78 -0.58 4.65
CA ARG A 259 -14.66 0.67 3.87
C ARG A 259 -15.34 0.59 2.50
N PHE A 260 -15.40 -0.60 1.89
CA PHE A 260 -16.06 -0.81 0.60
C PHE A 260 -17.57 -1.05 0.71
N ARG A 261 -18.09 -1.35 1.92
CA ARG A 261 -19.52 -1.57 2.18
C ARG A 261 -20.22 -0.32 2.75
N ALA A 262 -19.46 0.57 3.38
CA ALA A 262 -19.94 1.87 3.87
C ALA A 262 -20.06 2.87 2.71
#